data_AF-A0A2N4YPA3-F1
#
_entry.id   AF-A0A2N4YPA3-F1
#
_cell.length_a   1.000
_cell.length_b   1.000
_cell.length_c   1.000
_cell.angle_alpha   90.00
_cell.angle_beta   90.00
_cell.angle_gamma   90.00
#
_symmetry.space_group_name_H-M   'P 1'
#
loop_
_entity.id
_entity.type
_entity.pdbx_description
1 polymer ?
#
loop_
_entity_poly.entity_id
_entity_poly.type
_entity_poly.pdbx_seq_one_letter_code
_entity_poly.pdbx_strand_id
1 'polypeptide(L)'
;MIKSALLVLEDGTQFHGRAIGATGTAVGEVVFNTSMTGYQEILTDPSYSRQIVTLTYPHIGNVGTNAADEESSQVHAQGLV
;
A
#
# COMPACT_ATOMS: atom_id res chain seq x y z
N MET A 1 -19.72 -5.58 -9.41
CA MET A 1 -19.16 -6.84 -8.89
C MET A 1 -18.05 -6.48 -7.91
N ILE A 2 -18.08 -6.99 -6.67
CA ILE A 2 -17.01 -6.73 -5.69
C ILE A 2 -15.77 -7.52 -6.11
N LYS A 3 -14.64 -6.83 -6.30
CA LYS A 3 -13.35 -7.49 -6.59
C LYS A 3 -12.69 -7.92 -5.28
N SER A 4 -12.62 -9.21 -5.03
CA SER A 4 -11.95 -9.75 -3.83
C SER A 4 -10.43 -9.60 -3.91
N ALA A 5 -9.79 -9.45 -2.75
CA ALA A 5 -8.35 -9.48 -2.55
C ALA A 5 -7.99 -10.34 -1.34
N LEU A 6 -6.76 -10.83 -1.28
CA LEU A 6 -6.23 -11.66 -0.20
C LEU A 6 -4.76 -11.29 0.05
N LEU A 7 -4.43 -10.99 1.31
CA LEU A 7 -3.05 -10.93 1.79
C LEU A 7 -2.77 -12.22 2.57
N VAL A 8 -1.67 -12.89 2.26
CA VAL A 8 -1.19 -14.09 2.96
C VAL A 8 0.21 -13.82 3.46
N LEU A 9 0.46 -14.11 4.74
CA LEU A 9 1.77 -13.98 5.36
C LEU A 9 2.53 -15.32 5.32
N GLU A 10 3.84 -15.27 5.51
CA GLU A 10 4.71 -16.46 5.53
C GLU A 10 4.28 -17.49 6.58
N ASP A 11 3.76 -17.04 7.72
CA ASP A 11 3.25 -17.90 8.80
C ASP A 11 1.90 -18.56 8.50
N GLY A 12 1.32 -18.29 7.31
CA GLY A 12 0.02 -18.80 6.88
C GLY A 12 -1.18 -17.96 7.32
N THR A 13 -0.98 -16.84 8.01
CA THR A 13 -2.04 -15.89 8.36
C THR A 13 -2.66 -15.29 7.10
N GLN A 14 -4.00 -15.21 7.06
CA GLN A 14 -4.76 -14.74 5.90
C GLN A 14 -5.65 -13.55 6.25
N PHE A 15 -5.62 -12.51 5.40
CA PHE A 15 -6.48 -11.34 5.49
C PHE A 15 -7.30 -11.20 4.21
N HIS A 16 -8.60 -11.42 4.31
CA HIS A 16 -9.54 -11.26 3.19
C HIS A 16 -9.98 -9.80 3.07
N GLY A 17 -9.96 -9.27 1.86
CA GLY A 17 -10.31 -7.88 1.59
C GLY A 17 -10.91 -7.66 0.21
N ARG A 18 -10.94 -6.38 -0.18
CA ARG A 18 -11.44 -5.91 -1.48
C ARG A 18 -10.32 -5.21 -2.21
N ALA A 19 -10.12 -5.55 -3.48
CA ALA A 19 -9.14 -4.87 -4.32
C ALA A 19 -9.58 -3.43 -4.61
N ILE A 20 -8.67 -2.48 -4.40
CA ILE A 20 -8.82 -1.05 -4.70
C ILE A 20 -7.81 -0.55 -5.73
N GLY A 21 -6.81 -1.36 -6.09
CA GLY A 21 -5.77 -1.03 -7.05
C GLY A 21 -5.74 -1.95 -8.27
N ALA A 22 -4.54 -2.19 -8.80
CA ALA A 22 -4.32 -3.06 -9.95
C ALA A 22 -4.74 -4.51 -9.68
N THR A 23 -5.08 -5.23 -10.76
CA THR A 23 -5.30 -6.70 -10.70
C THR A 23 -3.96 -7.40 -10.91
N GLY A 24 -3.65 -8.38 -10.07
CA GLY A 24 -2.40 -9.12 -10.14
C GLY A 24 -1.98 -9.65 -8.77
N THR A 25 -0.68 -9.87 -8.60
CA THR A 25 -0.10 -10.35 -7.35
C THR A 25 1.13 -9.51 -7.02
N ALA A 26 1.27 -9.15 -5.74
CA ALA A 26 2.43 -8.48 -5.19
C ALA A 26 3.06 -9.39 -4.12
N VAL A 27 4.38 -9.43 -4.07
CA VAL A 27 5.15 -10.22 -3.08
C VAL A 27 6.26 -9.33 -2.55
N GLY A 28 6.36 -9.20 -1.24
CA GLY A 28 7.32 -8.34 -0.58
C GLY A 28 7.28 -8.49 0.94
N GLU A 29 8.21 -7.82 1.62
CA GLU A 29 8.20 -7.71 3.08
C GLU A 29 7.01 -6.86 3.52
N VAL A 30 6.19 -7.36 4.44
CA VAL A 30 5.06 -6.60 4.99
C VAL A 30 5.56 -5.73 6.14
N VAL A 31 5.40 -4.42 6.00
CA VAL A 31 5.76 -3.42 7.02
C VAL A 31 4.54 -2.61 7.41
N PHE A 32 4.56 -1.95 8.57
CA PHE A 32 3.52 -0.99 8.95
C PHE A 32 4.08 0.40 9.18
N ASN A 33 3.31 1.44 8.85
CA ASN A 33 3.65 2.83 9.09
C ASN A 33 2.52 3.54 9.86
N THR A 34 2.89 4.30 10.90
CA THR A 34 1.96 4.95 11.84
C THR A 34 1.51 6.35 11.42
N SER A 35 1.99 6.86 10.29
CA SER A 35 1.56 8.14 9.73
C SER A 35 0.07 8.16 9.43
N MET A 36 -0.61 9.20 9.90
CA MET A 36 -2.05 9.41 9.66
C MET A 36 -2.34 10.21 8.38
N THR A 37 -1.31 10.84 7.81
CA THR A 37 -1.34 11.67 6.60
C THR A 37 -0.09 11.38 5.76
N GLY A 38 -0.01 11.92 4.54
CA GLY A 38 1.18 11.80 3.69
C GLY A 38 1.32 10.42 3.02
N TYR A 39 0.20 9.79 2.65
CA TYR A 39 0.22 8.44 2.09
C TYR A 39 0.81 8.39 0.67
N GLN A 40 0.76 9.49 -0.09
CA GLN A 40 1.31 9.52 -1.45
C GLN A 40 2.84 9.59 -1.41
N GLU A 41 3.37 10.43 -0.53
CA GLU A 41 4.79 10.57 -0.22
C GLU A 41 5.36 9.22 0.21
N ILE A 42 4.66 8.51 1.11
CA ILE A 42 5.04 7.16 1.56
C ILE A 42 5.07 6.16 0.38
N LEU A 43 4.05 6.16 -0.49
CA LEU A 43 3.99 5.23 -1.60
C LEU A 43 5.08 5.48 -2.66
N THR A 44 5.50 6.73 -2.80
CA THR A 44 6.52 7.16 -3.77
C THR A 44 7.93 7.19 -3.18
N ASP A 45 8.13 6.99 -1.88
CA ASP A 45 9.44 6.90 -1.25
C ASP A 45 10.21 5.63 -1.71
N PRO A 46 11.40 5.78 -2.34
CA PRO A 46 12.22 4.66 -2.81
C PRO A 46 12.60 3.63 -1.73
N SER A 47 12.57 4.03 -0.45
CA SER A 47 12.88 3.18 0.70
C SER A 47 11.90 2.01 0.86
N TYR A 48 10.68 2.12 0.34
CA TYR A 48 9.67 1.05 0.37
C TYR A 48 9.75 0.08 -0.83
N SER A 49 10.81 0.15 -1.63
CA SER A 49 11.03 -0.79 -2.74
C SER A 49 10.98 -2.25 -2.24
N ARG A 50 10.18 -3.10 -2.91
CA ARG A 50 9.92 -4.51 -2.54
C ARG A 50 9.21 -4.72 -1.20
N GLN A 51 8.63 -3.67 -0.62
CA GLN A 51 7.84 -3.76 0.61
C GLN A 51 6.35 -3.57 0.33
N ILE A 52 5.51 -4.31 1.05
CA ILE A 52 4.06 -4.13 1.10
C ILE A 52 3.76 -3.26 2.33
N VAL A 53 3.28 -2.04 2.11
CA VAL A 53 3.09 -1.04 3.16
C VAL A 53 1.68 -1.17 3.74
N THR A 54 1.58 -1.38 5.05
CA THR A 54 0.32 -1.36 5.81
C THR A 54 0.19 -0.03 6.55
N LEU A 55 -0.82 0.77 6.23
CA LEU A 55 -1.04 2.04 6.94
C LEU A 55 -1.96 1.84 8.14
N THR A 56 -1.55 2.29 9.32
CA THR A 56 -2.35 2.06 10.54
C THR A 56 -3.58 2.96 10.62
N TYR A 57 -3.61 4.08 9.90
CA TYR A 57 -4.75 4.98 9.88
C TYR A 57 -5.86 4.44 8.96
N PRO A 58 -7.12 4.31 9.44
CA PRO A 58 -8.15 3.54 8.75
C PRO A 58 -8.68 4.19 7.46
N HIS A 59 -8.51 5.50 7.30
CA HIS A 59 -9.03 6.25 6.15
C HIS A 59 -7.90 6.78 5.28
N ILE A 60 -7.47 5.95 4.34
CA ILE A 60 -6.47 6.30 3.33
C ILE A 60 -7.17 6.78 2.07
N GLY A 61 -6.68 7.88 1.48
CA GLY A 61 -7.28 8.46 0.27
C GLY A 61 -8.10 9.74 0.49
N ASN A 62 -8.22 10.24 1.72
CA ASN A 62 -9.12 11.36 2.06
C ASN A 62 -8.89 12.64 1.23
N VAL A 63 -7.65 12.90 0.82
CA VAL A 63 -7.26 14.13 0.10
C VAL A 63 -6.97 13.89 -1.39
N GLY A 64 -7.14 12.66 -1.90
CA GLY A 64 -6.71 12.34 -3.26
C GLY A 64 -5.20 12.48 -3.44
N THR A 65 -4.75 12.64 -4.69
CA THR A 65 -3.31 12.70 -5.02
C THR A 65 -3.00 13.89 -5.92
N ASN A 66 -1.77 14.37 -5.89
CA ASN A 66 -1.27 15.42 -6.77
C ASN A 66 0.25 15.29 -6.99
N ALA A 67 0.79 15.90 -8.05
CA ALA A 67 2.20 15.72 -8.42
C ALA A 67 3.21 16.35 -7.44
N ALA A 68 2.79 17.29 -6.57
CA ALA A 68 3.70 17.91 -5.62
C ALA A 68 4.03 17.01 -4.41
N ASP A 69 3.18 16.01 -4.15
CA ASP A 69 3.33 15.04 -3.05
C ASP A 69 4.01 13.74 -3.53
N GLU A 70 4.64 13.75 -4.71
CA GLU A 70 5.49 12.64 -5.20
C GLU A 70 6.94 12.87 -4.76
N GLU A 71 7.47 12.02 -3.88
CA GLU A 71 8.87 12.06 -3.42
C GLU A 71 9.85 11.46 -4.45
N SER A 72 9.33 10.78 -5.46
CA SER A 72 10.12 10.23 -6.56
C SER A 72 9.28 10.10 -7.83
N SER A 73 9.93 9.67 -8.93
CA SER A 73 9.29 9.56 -10.24
C SER A 73 8.22 8.47 -10.37
N GLN A 74 8.03 7.62 -9.35
CA GLN A 74 7.08 6.51 -9.43
C GLN A 74 6.66 6.01 -8.03
N VAL A 75 5.66 5.14 -7.98
CA VAL A 75 5.34 4.38 -6.77
C VAL A 75 6.36 3.26 -6.60
N HIS A 76 7.04 3.23 -5.45
CA HIS A 76 8.07 2.24 -5.13
C HIS A 76 7.57 1.11 -4.24
N ALA A 77 6.53 1.37 -3.43
CA ALA A 77 5.88 0.34 -2.64
C ALA A 77 5.34 -0.79 -3.53
N GLN A 78 5.63 -2.04 -3.15
CA GLN A 78 5.23 -3.23 -3.89
C GLN A 78 3.72 -3.51 -3.80
N GLY A 79 3.11 -3.07 -2.69
CA GLY A 79 1.69 -3.18 -2.43
C GLY A 79 1.28 -2.25 -1.30
N LEU A 80 -0.02 -2.00 -1.20
CA LEU A 80 -0.64 -1.20 -0.14
C LEU A 80 -1.70 -2.03 0.56
N VAL A 81 -1.71 -1.99 1.89
CA VAL A 81 -2.70 -2.60 2.78
C VAL A 81 -3.35 -1.51 3.63
#